data_AF-A0A660QKD8-F1
#
_entry.id   AF-A0A660QKD8-F1
#
_cell.length_a   1.000
_cell.length_b   1.000
_cell.length_c   1.000
_cell.angle_alpha   90.00
_cell.angle_beta   90.00
_cell.angle_gamma   90.00
#
_symmetry.space_group_name_H-M   'P 1'
#
loop_
_entity.id
_entity.type
_entity.pdbx_description
1 polymer ?
#
loop_
_entity_poly.entity_id
_entity_poly.type
_entity_poly.pdbx_seq_one_letter_code
_entity_poly.pdbx_strand_id
1 'polypeptide(L)' 'MNGALLLIDVMKDFYHEEGQFYYKESRQTLSLILKALQVFRRYKQTVVHVFEKHTSVHDSEFEKLPVH' A
#
# COMPACT_ATOMS: atom_id res chain seq x y z
N MET A 1 -5.37 -13.37 19.38
CA MET A 1 -5.98 -12.95 18.10
C MET A 1 -5.05 -13.40 16.98
N ASN A 2 -5.50 -14.26 16.07
CA ASN A 2 -4.81 -14.50 14.80
C ASN A 2 -5.32 -13.48 13.80
N GLY A 3 -4.45 -12.57 13.36
CA GLY A 3 -4.76 -11.56 12.36
C GLY A 3 -3.56 -11.38 11.44
N ALA A 4 -3.81 -10.84 10.25
CA ALA A 4 -2.79 -10.45 9.30
C ALA A 4 -2.91 -8.95 8.99
N LEU A 5 -1.78 -8.29 8.75
CA LEU A 5 -1.72 -6.92 8.28
C LEU A 5 -1.39 -6.93 6.79
N LEU A 6 -2.30 -6.40 5.96
CA LEU A 6 -2.05 -6.16 4.56
C LEU A 6 -1.64 -4.69 4.38
N LEU A 7 -0.49 -4.47 3.74
CA LEU A 7 0.01 -3.16 3.37
C LEU A 7 -0.05 -3.06 1.84
N ILE A 8 -1.01 -2.28 1.34
CA ILE A 8 -1.31 -2.15 -0.09
C ILE A 8 -0.67 -0.86 -0.61
N ASP A 9 0.16 -0.99 -1.64
CA ASP A 9 0.80 0.12 -2.38
C ASP A 9 1.51 1.16 -1.48
N VAL A 10 2.07 0.69 -0.37
CA VAL A 10 2.95 1.50 0.49
C VAL A 10 4.34 1.60 -0.16
N MET A 11 4.43 2.40 -1.23
CA MET A 11 5.63 2.55 -2.07
C MET A 11 5.91 4.01 -2.46
N LYS A 12 7.09 4.26 -3.04
CA LYS A 12 7.58 5.61 -3.39
C LYS A 12 6.54 6.40 -4.19
N ASP A 13 5.89 5.74 -5.15
CA ASP A 13 4.97 6.38 -6.09
C ASP A 13 3.79 7.07 -5.42
N PHE A 14 3.36 6.61 -4.24
CA PHE A 14 2.23 7.17 -3.49
C PHE A 14 2.65 8.07 -2.32
N TYR A 15 3.88 7.95 -1.82
CA TYR A 15 4.32 8.56 -0.55
C TYR A 15 5.52 9.50 -0.67
N HIS A 16 6.16 9.60 -1.83
CA HIS A 16 7.27 10.53 -2.09
C HIS A 16 6.81 11.66 -3.02
N GLU A 17 7.32 12.88 -2.82
CA GLU A 17 6.93 14.06 -3.61
C GLU A 17 7.24 13.95 -5.12
N GLU A 18 8.12 13.02 -5.49
CA GLU A 18 8.48 12.70 -6.89
C GLU A 18 7.69 11.50 -7.44
N GLY A 19 6.80 10.92 -6.64
CA GLY A 19 6.03 9.74 -7.01
C GLY A 19 4.92 10.11 -7.99
N GLN A 20 4.67 9.24 -8.97
CA GLN A 20 3.67 9.46 -10.02
C GLN A 20 2.25 9.66 -9.46
N PHE A 21 1.94 9.02 -8.34
CA PHE A 21 0.63 9.02 -7.70
C PHE A 21 0.66 9.69 -6.32
N TYR A 22 1.58 10.62 -6.11
CA TYR A 22 1.75 11.26 -4.82
C TYR A 22 0.63 12.27 -4.51
N TYR A 23 0.07 12.14 -3.32
CA TYR A 23 -0.84 13.12 -2.71
C TYR A 23 -0.31 13.49 -1.32
N LYS A 24 -0.29 14.78 -0.98
CA LYS A 24 0.32 15.28 0.27
C LYS A 24 -0.28 14.63 1.52
N GLU A 25 -1.57 14.35 1.46
CA GLU A 25 -2.37 13.72 2.50
C GLU A 25 -1.93 12.27 2.76
N SER A 26 -1.37 11.55 1.77
CA SER A 26 -0.88 10.17 1.95
C SER A 26 0.15 10.12 3.08
N ARG A 27 1.02 11.12 3.16
CA ARG A 27 2.09 11.18 4.15
C ARG A 27 1.58 11.17 5.59
N GLN A 28 0.35 11.63 5.81
CA GLN A 28 -0.27 11.66 7.13
C GLN A 28 -0.57 10.24 7.65
N THR A 29 -0.81 9.28 6.75
CA THR A 29 -1.14 7.89 7.11
C THR A 29 0.09 7.06 7.48
N LEU A 30 1.30 7.46 7.05
CA LEU A 30 2.54 6.71 7.29
C LEU A 30 2.78 6.42 8.78
N SER A 31 2.50 7.40 9.64
CA SER A 31 2.69 7.23 11.08
C SER A 31 1.79 6.13 11.67
N LEU A 32 0.57 5.99 11.15
CA LEU A 32 -0.39 4.97 11.56
C LEU A 32 0.00 3.60 11.00
N ILE A 33 0.41 3.54 9.73
CA ILE A 33 0.91 2.33 9.07
C ILE A 33 2.12 1.77 9.85
N LEU A 34 3.07 2.64 10.23
CA LEU A 34 4.24 2.24 11.01
C LEU A 34 3.86 1.68 12.39
N LYS A 35 2.91 2.31 13.08
CA LYS A 35 2.41 1.80 14.37
C LYS A 35 1.76 0.41 14.21
N ALA A 36 0.91 0.23 13.21
CA ALA A 36 0.29 -1.06 12.93
C ALA A 36 1.36 -2.14 12.62
N LEU A 37 2.31 -1.81 11.75
CA LEU A 37 3.41 -2.70 11.39
C LEU A 37 4.26 -3.12 12.61
N GLN A 38 4.57 -2.17 13.50
CA GLN A 38 5.29 -2.44 14.75
C GLN A 38 4.53 -3.40 15.67
N VAL A 39 3.22 -3.21 15.83
CA VAL A 39 2.38 -4.09 16.64
C VAL A 39 2.40 -5.51 16.07
N PHE A 40 2.13 -5.68 14.78
CA PHE A 40 2.08 -7.01 14.15
C PHE A 40 3.43 -7.72 14.22
N ARG A 41 4.54 -7.00 13.98
CA ARG A 41 5.90 -7.54 14.12
C ARG A 41 6.21 -7.95 15.56
N ARG A 42 5.85 -7.13 16.55
CA ARG A 42 6.08 -7.43 17.98
C ARG A 42 5.43 -8.74 18.40
N TYR A 43 4.23 -9.02 17.88
CA TYR A 43 3.50 -10.25 18.17
C TYR A 43 3.76 -11.39 17.17
N LYS A 44 4.75 -11.23 16.28
CA LYS A 44 5.10 -12.21 15.22
C LYS A 44 3.89 -12.63 14.37
N GLN A 45 2.98 -11.69 14.13
CA GLN A 45 1.81 -11.88 13.27
C GLN A 45 2.17 -11.67 11.81
N THR A 46 1.36 -12.22 10.92
CA THR A 46 1.58 -12.15 9.47
C THR A 46 1.48 -10.71 8.97
N VAL A 47 2.47 -10.30 8.18
CA VAL A 47 2.47 -9.03 7.45
C VAL A 47 2.68 -9.34 5.98
N VAL A 48 1.77 -8.88 5.12
CA VAL A 48 1.84 -9.05 3.67
C VAL A 48 1.96 -7.66 3.04
N HIS A 49 3.02 -7.47 2.25
CA HIS A 49 3.18 -6.29 1.42
C HIS A 49 2.64 -6.63 0.02
N VAL A 50 1.60 -5.92 -0.40
CA VAL A 50 1.00 -6.04 -1.72
C VAL A 50 1.34 -4.76 -2.46
N PHE A 51 1.94 -4.88 -3.64
CA PHE A 51 2.19 -3.74 -4.50
C PHE A 51 2.01 -4.13 -5.96
N GLU A 52 1.51 -3.19 -6.74
CA GLU A 52 1.44 -3.35 -8.18
C GLU A 52 2.81 -3.04 -8.81
N LYS A 53 3.22 -3.87 -9.77
CA LYS A 53 4.42 -3.64 -10.58
C LYS A 53 4.09 -3.96 -12.03
N HIS A 54 3.70 -2.94 -12.77
CA HIS A 54 3.55 -3.07 -14.22
C HIS A 54 4.93 -3.30 -14.84
N THR A 55 5.15 -4.50 -15.36
CA THR A 55 6.15 -4.70 -16.41
C THR A 55 5.53 -4.16 -17.68
N SER A 56 6.27 -3.37 -18.47
CA SER A 56 5.85 -2.57 -19.64
C SER A 56 5.12 -3.27 -20.81
N VAL A 57 4.57 -4.47 -20.60
CA VAL A 57 3.54 -5.06 -21.46
C VAL A 57 2.25 -4.32 -21.13
N HIS A 58 1.53 -3.87 -22.16
CA HIS A 58 0.19 -3.31 -22.01
C HIS A 58 -0.71 -4.31 -21.28
N ASP A 59 -0.76 -4.21 -19.94
CA ASP A 59 -1.89 -4.70 -19.18
C ASP A 59 -3.06 -3.89 -19.71
N SER A 60 -3.92 -4.53 -20.49
CA SER A 60 -5.29 -4.08 -20.65
C SER A 60 -5.90 -4.10 -19.25
N GLU A 61 -5.67 -3.02 -18.50
CA GLU A 61 -6.35 -2.74 -17.24
C GLU A 61 -7.84 -2.92 -17.54
N PHE A 62 -8.40 -4.04 -17.10
CA PHE A 62 -9.84 -4.25 -17.11
C PHE A 62 -10.46 -3.02 -16.44
N GLU A 63 -11.52 -2.44 -17.02
CA GLU A 63 -12.24 -1.31 -16.44
C GLU A 63 -12.43 -1.56 -14.93
N LYS A 64 -11.72 -0.78 -14.10
CA LYS A 64 -11.87 -0.81 -12.64
C LYS A 64 -13.33 -0.43 -12.41
N LEU A 65 -14.19 -1.44 -12.19
CA LEU A 65 -15.66 -1.35 -12.14
C LEU A 65 -16.16 0.06 -11.78
N PRO A 66 -16.59 0.87 -12.77
CA PRO A 66 -17.25 2.12 -12.49
C PRO A 66 -18.73 1.83 -12.32
N VAL A 67 -19.15 1.53 -11.09
CA VAL A 67 -20.57 1.62 -10.72
C VAL A 67 -20.67 2.66 -9.62
N HIS A 68 -21.00 3.90 -10.03
CA HIS A 68 -21.42 4.98 -9.15
C HIS A 68 -22.89 4.81 -8.77
#